data_AF-A0A952BE11-F1
#
_entry.id   AF-A0A952BE11-F1
#
_cell.length_a   1.000
_cell.length_b   1.000
_cell.length_c   1.000
_cell.angle_alpha   90.00
_cell.angle_beta   90.00
_cell.angle_gamma   90.00
#
_symmetry.space_group_name_H-M   'P 1'
#
loop_
_entity.id
_entity.type
_entity.pdbx_description
1 polymer ?
#
loop_
_entity_poly.entity_id
_entity_poly.type
_entity_poly.pdbx_seq_one_letter_code
_entity_poly.pdbx_strand_id
1 'polypeptide(L)'
;MEPGYQTIYHLTTALKEWSRARCPLVFLAVILAMSGCSEGAKLVRADDSGGLATYPFKGGTGYLFSPFREDALALVRQRCPQGYTVVREGEAQGRSRLVENAAGLEMITERRWGLEFRCK
;
A
#
# COMPACT_ATOMS: atom_id res chain seq x y z
N MET A 1 19.84 -9.34 61.31
CA MET A 1 18.85 -8.36 60.82
C MET A 1 19.25 -8.00 59.41
N GLU A 2 18.64 -8.62 58.39
CA GLU A 2 18.81 -8.32 56.95
C GLU A 2 17.62 -8.97 56.19
N PRO A 3 16.42 -8.34 56.09
CA PRO A 3 15.27 -8.90 55.39
C PRO A 3 15.08 -8.28 53.98
N GLY A 4 16.17 -8.13 53.21
CA GLY A 4 16.15 -7.40 51.92
C GLY A 4 16.04 -8.26 50.66
N TYR A 5 16.40 -9.55 50.71
CA TYR A 5 16.59 -10.36 49.50
C TYR A 5 15.31 -11.01 48.96
N GLN A 6 14.37 -11.43 49.82
CA GLN A 6 13.17 -12.16 49.35
C GLN A 6 12.19 -11.29 48.56
N THR A 7 12.05 -10.01 48.89
CA THR A 7 11.10 -9.10 48.24
C THR A 7 11.43 -8.84 46.76
N ILE A 8 12.72 -8.86 46.40
CA ILE A 8 13.18 -8.59 45.03
C ILE A 8 12.84 -9.77 44.10
N TYR A 9 12.89 -11.00 44.59
CA TYR A 9 12.53 -12.19 43.78
C TYR A 9 11.03 -12.28 43.51
N HIS A 10 10.17 -11.84 44.42
CA HIS A 10 8.72 -11.89 44.23
C HIS A 10 8.19 -10.78 43.29
N LEU A 11 8.81 -9.59 43.29
CA LEU A 11 8.45 -8.53 42.34
C LEU A 11 8.83 -8.87 40.89
N THR A 12 9.96 -9.55 40.70
CA THR A 12 10.47 -9.91 39.37
C THR A 12 9.68 -11.06 38.73
N THR A 13 9.14 -12.00 39.52
CA THR A 13 8.32 -13.10 39.01
C THR A 13 6.91 -12.65 38.60
N ALA A 14 6.27 -11.78 39.40
CA ALA A 14 4.95 -11.23 39.07
C ALA A 14 4.94 -10.38 37.79
N LEU A 15 5.99 -9.58 37.56
CA LEU A 15 6.16 -8.82 36.31
C LEU A 15 6.38 -9.72 35.08
N LYS A 16 7.01 -10.89 35.28
CA LYS A 16 7.34 -11.84 34.21
C LYS A 16 6.15 -12.68 33.77
N GLU A 17 5.22 -13.01 34.67
CA GLU A 17 4.00 -13.75 34.30
C GLU A 17 2.96 -12.85 33.61
N TRP A 18 2.92 -11.55 33.92
CA TRP A 18 2.08 -10.59 33.22
C TRP A 18 2.52 -10.38 31.75
N SER A 19 3.82 -10.45 31.47
CA SER A 19 4.38 -10.28 30.11
C SER A 19 4.06 -11.42 29.14
N ARG A 20 3.69 -12.62 29.61
CA ARG A 20 3.57 -13.81 28.74
C ARG A 20 2.25 -13.88 27.96
N ALA A 21 1.18 -13.25 28.42
CA ALA A 21 -0.15 -13.37 27.79
C ALA A 21 -0.62 -12.11 27.04
N ARG A 22 -0.01 -10.93 27.25
CA ARG A 22 -0.41 -9.66 26.60
C ARG A 22 0.56 -9.14 25.55
N CYS A 23 1.81 -9.62 25.54
CA CYS A 23 2.80 -9.21 24.53
C CYS A 23 2.42 -9.52 23.07
N PRO A 24 1.90 -10.71 22.70
CA PRO A 24 1.70 -11.02 21.28
C PRO A 24 0.57 -10.21 20.66
N LEU A 25 -0.50 -9.94 21.42
CA LEU A 25 -1.65 -9.16 20.94
C LEU A 25 -1.31 -7.67 20.79
N VAL A 26 -0.57 -7.10 21.74
CA VAL A 26 -0.10 -5.72 21.64
C VAL A 26 0.89 -5.58 20.47
N PHE A 27 1.81 -6.53 20.31
CA PHE A 27 2.77 -6.51 19.20
C PHE A 27 2.09 -6.66 17.84
N LEU A 28 1.11 -7.55 17.71
CA LEU A 28 0.31 -7.72 16.49
C LEU A 28 -0.51 -6.45 16.17
N ALA A 29 -1.12 -5.83 17.20
CA ALA A 29 -1.87 -4.58 17.03
C ALA A 29 -0.96 -3.44 16.55
N VAL A 30 0.28 -3.37 17.05
CA VAL A 30 1.29 -2.40 16.61
C VAL A 30 1.69 -2.65 15.15
N ILE A 31 1.91 -3.91 14.75
CA ILE A 31 2.24 -4.25 13.35
C ILE A 31 1.08 -3.87 12.41
N LEU A 32 -0.16 -4.17 12.79
CA LEU A 32 -1.34 -3.81 12.01
C LEU A 32 -1.49 -2.29 11.89
N ALA A 33 -1.22 -1.55 12.97
CA ALA A 33 -1.25 -0.08 12.96
C ALA A 33 -0.16 0.55 12.08
N MET A 34 0.94 -0.17 11.80
CA MET A 34 2.02 0.27 10.90
C MET A 34 1.79 -0.11 9.43
N SER A 35 0.70 -0.79 9.09
CA SER A 35 0.40 -1.09 7.69
C SER A 35 -0.06 0.17 6.95
N GLY A 36 0.74 0.63 5.99
CA GLY A 36 0.35 1.72 5.09
C GLY A 36 -0.47 1.20 3.90
N CYS A 37 -1.55 1.90 3.53
CA CYS A 37 -2.25 1.64 2.27
C CYS A 37 -1.40 2.13 1.10
N SER A 38 -0.92 1.21 0.26
CA SER A 38 -0.28 1.56 -1.01
C SER A 38 -1.37 1.84 -2.07
N GLU A 39 -1.17 2.89 -2.86
CA GLU A 39 -2.14 3.30 -3.88
C GLU A 39 -1.91 2.55 -5.20
N GLY A 40 -2.67 1.46 -5.40
CA GLY A 40 -2.60 0.57 -6.57
C GLY A 40 -3.29 1.11 -7.82
N ALA A 41 -3.92 0.24 -8.60
CA ALA A 41 -4.72 0.65 -9.75
C ALA A 41 -5.97 1.43 -9.29
N LYS A 42 -6.37 2.45 -10.07
CA LYS A 42 -7.56 3.25 -9.76
C LYS A 42 -8.23 3.78 -11.02
N LEU A 43 -9.54 4.01 -10.93
CA LEU A 43 -10.33 4.68 -11.95
C LEU A 43 -10.30 6.19 -11.70
N VAL A 44 -9.64 6.95 -12.58
CA VAL A 44 -9.43 8.41 -12.42
C VAL A 44 -10.60 9.21 -12.99
N ARG A 45 -11.19 8.71 -14.09
CA ARG A 45 -12.41 9.25 -14.68
C ARG A 45 -13.30 8.10 -15.11
N ALA A 46 -14.60 8.24 -14.93
CA ALA A 46 -15.59 7.27 -15.35
C ALA A 46 -16.85 7.99 -15.80
N ASP A 47 -17.39 7.59 -16.95
CA ASP A 47 -18.69 7.99 -17.46
C ASP A 47 -19.42 6.75 -18.00
N ASP A 48 -20.68 6.90 -18.40
CA ASP A 48 -21.50 5.76 -18.84
C ASP A 48 -21.01 5.09 -20.12
N SER A 49 -20.14 5.76 -20.86
CA SER A 49 -19.55 5.28 -22.11
C SER A 49 -18.10 4.84 -21.98
N GLY A 50 -17.46 4.95 -20.81
CA GLY A 50 -16.05 4.63 -20.65
C GLY A 50 -15.35 5.25 -19.44
N GLY A 51 -14.03 5.43 -19.57
CA GLY A 51 -13.23 6.02 -18.50
C GLY A 51 -11.73 5.97 -18.71
N LEU A 52 -10.99 6.33 -17.66
CA LEU A 52 -9.54 6.27 -17.58
C LEU A 52 -9.13 5.52 -16.31
N ALA A 53 -8.55 4.33 -16.47
CA ALA A 53 -7.89 3.63 -15.37
C ALA A 53 -6.41 3.99 -15.35
N THR A 54 -5.81 4.13 -14.16
CA THR A 54 -4.36 4.35 -14.03
C THR A 54 -3.76 3.40 -13.01
N TYR A 55 -2.52 2.98 -13.25
CA TYR A 55 -1.77 2.12 -12.33
C TYR A 55 -0.31 2.57 -12.21
N PRO A 56 0.33 2.40 -11.04
CA PRO A 56 1.72 2.77 -10.86
C PRO A 56 2.64 1.76 -11.55
N PHE A 57 3.80 2.21 -12.00
CA PHE A 57 4.85 1.33 -12.53
C PHE A 57 6.25 1.84 -12.16
N LYS A 58 7.21 0.90 -12.05
CA LYS A 58 8.62 1.23 -11.83
C LYS A 58 9.32 1.37 -13.18
N GLY A 59 10.12 2.42 -13.35
CA GLY A 59 10.81 2.71 -14.61
C GLY A 59 11.68 1.56 -15.13
N GLY A 60 12.35 0.81 -14.24
CA GLY A 60 13.21 -0.30 -14.62
C GLY A 60 12.47 -1.56 -15.10
N THR A 61 11.25 -1.81 -14.63
CA THR A 61 10.45 -2.98 -15.01
C THR A 61 9.51 -2.67 -16.18
N GLY A 62 9.20 -1.38 -16.42
CA GLY A 62 8.26 -0.95 -17.46
C GLY A 62 6.80 -1.08 -17.05
N TYR A 63 5.90 -0.44 -17.80
CA TYR A 63 4.47 -0.37 -17.48
C TYR A 63 3.75 -1.71 -17.72
N LEU A 64 4.11 -2.44 -18.77
CA LEU A 64 3.48 -3.73 -19.11
C LEU A 64 3.63 -4.80 -18.03
N PHE A 65 4.77 -4.80 -17.34
CA PHE A 65 5.12 -5.78 -16.32
C PHE A 65 4.77 -5.30 -14.90
N SER A 66 4.04 -4.19 -14.77
CA SER A 66 3.54 -3.76 -13.47
C SER A 66 2.50 -4.75 -12.95
N PRO A 67 2.60 -5.24 -11.71
CA PRO A 67 1.61 -6.15 -11.14
C PRO A 67 0.21 -5.52 -11.06
N PHE A 68 0.13 -4.19 -11.01
CA PHE A 68 -1.12 -3.43 -10.94
C PHE A 68 -1.84 -3.32 -12.29
N ARG A 69 -1.24 -3.79 -13.39
CA ARG A 69 -1.88 -3.74 -14.70
C ARG A 69 -3.14 -4.60 -14.74
N GLU A 70 -3.10 -5.80 -14.16
CA GLU A 70 -4.27 -6.68 -14.11
C GLU A 70 -5.39 -6.09 -13.25
N ASP A 71 -5.06 -5.43 -12.13
CA ASP A 71 -6.05 -4.71 -11.32
C ASP A 71 -6.70 -3.57 -12.12
N ALA A 72 -5.93 -2.83 -12.92
CA ALA A 72 -6.48 -1.79 -13.77
C ALA A 72 -7.43 -2.36 -14.82
N LEU A 73 -7.07 -3.49 -15.46
CA LEU A 73 -7.96 -4.17 -16.39
C LEU A 73 -9.20 -4.73 -15.70
N ALA A 74 -9.09 -5.21 -14.45
CA ALA A 74 -10.23 -5.65 -13.66
C ALA A 74 -11.20 -4.50 -13.41
N LEU A 75 -10.72 -3.30 -13.06
CA LEU A 75 -11.55 -2.10 -12.91
C LEU A 75 -12.28 -1.75 -14.22
N VAL A 76 -11.60 -1.86 -15.37
CA VAL A 76 -12.21 -1.62 -16.68
C VAL A 76 -13.31 -2.65 -16.98
N ARG A 77 -13.06 -3.94 -16.73
CA ARG A 77 -14.05 -5.02 -16.92
C ARG A 77 -15.26 -4.87 -16.01
N GLN A 78 -15.04 -4.46 -14.76
CA GLN A 78 -16.14 -4.17 -13.82
C GLN A 78 -17.01 -3.00 -14.31
N ARG A 79 -16.39 -1.98 -14.94
CA ARG A 79 -17.15 -0.83 -15.47
C ARG A 79 -17.90 -1.15 -16.76
N CYS A 80 -17.32 -1.98 -17.63
CA CYS A 80 -17.91 -2.37 -18.90
C CYS A 80 -18.10 -3.90 -18.97
N PRO A 81 -19.13 -4.46 -18.32
CA PRO A 81 -19.34 -5.91 -18.26
C PRO A 81 -19.66 -6.54 -19.62
N GLN A 82 -20.21 -5.76 -20.56
CA GLN A 82 -20.49 -6.19 -21.94
C GLN A 82 -19.25 -6.12 -22.85
N GLY A 83 -18.11 -5.67 -22.31
CA GLY A 83 -16.86 -5.52 -23.03
C GLY A 83 -16.50 -4.04 -23.26
N TYR A 84 -15.24 -3.82 -23.62
CA TYR A 84 -14.67 -2.50 -23.83
C TYR A 84 -13.66 -2.50 -24.98
N THR A 85 -13.30 -1.30 -25.41
CA THR A 85 -12.20 -1.03 -26.34
C THR A 85 -11.26 -0.03 -25.70
N VAL A 86 -9.95 -0.30 -25.76
CA VAL A 86 -8.93 0.66 -25.34
C VAL A 86 -8.78 1.71 -26.44
N VAL A 87 -9.00 2.98 -26.09
CA VAL A 87 -8.90 4.11 -27.02
C VAL A 87 -7.49 4.66 -27.05
N ARG A 88 -6.85 4.77 -25.88
CA ARG A 88 -5.52 5.36 -25.73
C ARG A 88 -4.82 4.80 -24.51
N GLU A 89 -3.54 4.52 -24.65
CA GLU A 89 -2.65 4.21 -23.55
C GLU A 89 -1.52 5.23 -23.51
N GLY A 90 -1.00 5.55 -22.32
CA GLY A 90 0.12 6.47 -22.19
C GLY A 90 0.47 6.78 -20.76
N GLU A 91 1.61 7.45 -20.55
CA GLU A 91 1.99 7.90 -19.22
C GLU A 91 1.00 8.97 -18.72
N ALA A 92 0.37 8.68 -17.58
CA ALA A 92 -0.52 9.60 -16.90
C ALA A 92 0.28 10.44 -15.90
N GLN A 93 -0.29 11.58 -15.49
CA GLN A 93 0.36 12.44 -14.50
C GLN A 93 0.65 11.65 -13.22
N GLY A 94 1.94 11.45 -12.95
CA GLY A 94 2.44 10.80 -11.75
C GLY A 94 2.39 11.71 -10.53
N ARG A 95 2.81 11.18 -9.39
CA ARG A 95 2.99 11.96 -8.15
C ARG A 95 4.46 12.12 -7.86
N SER A 96 4.94 13.36 -7.79
CA SER A 96 6.29 13.65 -7.30
C SER A 96 6.22 14.06 -5.84
N ARG A 97 7.02 13.42 -4.97
CA ARG A 97 7.16 13.79 -3.57
C ARG A 97 8.62 13.90 -3.18
N LEU A 98 8.95 14.92 -2.40
CA LEU A 98 10.22 15.01 -1.71
C LEU A 98 10.18 14.08 -0.50
N VAL A 99 11.17 13.21 -0.40
CA VAL A 99 11.35 12.30 0.73
C VAL A 99 12.72 12.61 1.32
N GLU A 100 12.76 12.91 2.61
CA GLU A 100 14.01 13.02 3.35
C GLU A 100 14.47 11.61 3.74
N ASN A 101 15.68 11.26 3.32
CA ASN A 101 16.36 10.02 3.67
C ASN A 101 17.68 10.35 4.41
N ALA A 102 18.39 9.34 4.91
CA ALA A 102 19.65 9.54 5.63
C ALA A 102 20.76 10.21 4.79
N ALA A 103 20.60 10.23 3.46
CA ALA A 103 21.50 10.88 2.51
C ALA A 103 21.01 12.28 2.05
N GLY A 104 19.86 12.77 2.55
CA GLY A 104 19.30 14.08 2.25
C GLY A 104 17.91 14.04 1.61
N LEU A 105 17.54 15.11 0.90
CA LEU A 105 16.26 15.23 0.22
C LEU A 105 16.31 14.58 -1.16
N GLU A 106 15.48 13.56 -1.38
CA GLU A 106 15.33 12.86 -2.65
C GLU A 106 13.94 13.08 -3.24
N MET A 107 13.86 13.46 -4.52
CA MET A 107 12.58 13.56 -5.22
C MET A 107 12.18 12.19 -5.80
N ILE A 108 11.21 11.53 -5.18
CA ILE A 108 10.64 10.29 -5.68
C ILE A 108 9.46 10.63 -6.61
N THR A 109 9.60 10.30 -7.89
CA THR A 109 8.52 10.42 -8.88
C THR A 109 7.84 9.07 -9.08
N GLU A 110 6.61 8.93 -8.59
CA GLU A 110 5.74 7.80 -8.85
C GLU A 110 5.09 7.95 -10.22
N ARG A 111 5.64 7.27 -11.22
CA ARG A 111 5.10 7.24 -12.59
C ARG A 111 3.85 6.37 -12.63
N ARG A 112 2.86 6.77 -13.43
CA ARG A 112 1.62 6.04 -13.62
C ARG A 112 1.33 5.85 -15.10
N TRP A 113 0.81 4.69 -15.47
CA TRP A 113 0.33 4.42 -16.82
C TRP A 113 -1.18 4.53 -16.86
N GLY A 114 -1.72 5.18 -17.88
CA GLY A 114 -3.13 5.40 -18.12
C GLY A 114 -3.67 4.51 -19.22
N LEU A 115 -4.88 4.00 -19.00
CA LEU A 115 -5.69 3.18 -19.91
C LEU A 115 -7.02 3.89 -20.13
N GLU A 116 -7.15 4.62 -21.23
CA GLU A 116 -8.42 5.22 -21.65
C GLU A 116 -9.22 4.19 -22.42
N PHE A 117 -10.47 3.98 -22.03
CA PHE A 117 -11.34 2.96 -22.59
C PHE A 117 -12.74 3.49 -22.86
N ARG A 118 -13.44 2.84 -23.79
CA ARG A 118 -14.88 3.00 -24.05
C ARG A 118 -15.59 1.66 -23.88
N CYS A 119 -16.76 1.67 -23.27
CA CYS A 119 -17.63 0.50 -23.25
C CYS A 119 -18.18 0.22 -24.66
N LYS A 120 -18.46 -1.05 -24.94
CA LYS A 120 -19.13 -1.48 -26.17
C LYS A 120 -20.64 -1.32 -26.08
#